data_AF-A0A536BEY4-F1
#
_entry.id   AF-A0A536BEY4-F1
#
_cell.length_a   1.000
_cell.length_b   1.000
_cell.length_c   1.000
_cell.angle_alpha   90.00
_cell.angle_beta   90.00
_cell.angle_gamma   90.00
#
_symmetry.space_group_name_H-M   'P 1'
#
loop_
_entity.id
_entity.type
_entity.pdbx_description
1 polymer ?
#
loop_
_entity_poly.entity_id
_entity_poly.type
_entity_poly.pdbx_seq_one_letter_code
_entity_poly.pdbx_strand_id
1 'polypeptide(L)'
;MWSALGVVYLVWGSTYLAIAIAVQTLPPLLSAGLRFLLAGALLGAWLVARHGRAALRVERRQLGGAAVVGVLLLAGGNGLVVLAERTVPSGLTALVVASVPLWIVVFRLVAGDRVAPSLAVGVLVGFAGVAILVVPRGASGEVDPIGLVTVVGATFSWALGTFASPRVPTPRDPLASTALQMLAGGALLLV
;
A
#
# COMPACT_ATOMS: atom_id res chain seq x y z
N MET A 1 7.10 -12.53 17.24
CA MET A 1 6.25 -12.72 16.05
C MET A 1 4.82 -12.24 16.28
N TRP A 2 4.12 -12.75 17.32
CA TRP A 2 2.74 -12.35 17.62
C TRP A 2 2.54 -10.87 17.95
N SER A 3 3.47 -10.25 18.69
CA SER A 3 3.46 -8.81 18.97
C SER A 3 3.58 -7.96 17.71
N ALA A 4 4.46 -8.34 16.77
CA ALA A 4 4.61 -7.64 15.49
C ALA A 4 3.33 -7.73 14.65
N LEU A 5 2.66 -8.88 14.61
CA LEU A 5 1.36 -9.03 13.94
C LEU A 5 0.26 -8.19 14.61
N GLY A 6 0.23 -8.15 15.95
CA GLY A 6 -0.70 -7.30 16.69
C GLY A 6 -0.52 -5.81 16.38
N VAL A 7 0.73 -5.34 16.32
CA VAL A 7 1.06 -3.96 15.90
C VAL A 7 0.61 -3.70 14.48
N VAL A 8 0.88 -4.63 13.54
CA VAL A 8 0.41 -4.50 12.16
C VAL A 8 -1.10 -4.38 12.12
N TYR A 9 -1.86 -5.26 12.78
CA TYR A 9 -3.32 -5.20 12.75
C TYR A 9 -3.89 -3.91 13.33
N LEU A 10 -3.37 -3.44 14.46
CA LEU A 10 -3.85 -2.20 15.08
C LEU A 10 -3.47 -0.97 14.25
N VAL A 11 -2.21 -0.87 13.82
CA VAL A 11 -1.72 0.30 13.07
C VAL A 11 -2.33 0.34 11.66
N TRP A 12 -2.31 -0.78 10.93
CA TRP A 12 -2.90 -0.82 9.58
C TRP A 12 -4.43 -0.74 9.59
N GLY A 13 -5.09 -1.43 10.52
CA GLY A 13 -6.55 -1.37 10.64
C GLY A 13 -7.03 0.04 10.94
N SER A 14 -6.37 0.74 11.87
CA SER A 14 -6.70 2.13 12.20
C SER A 14 -6.28 3.14 11.14
N THR A 15 -5.38 2.79 10.21
CA THR A 15 -4.92 3.70 9.15
C THR A 15 -6.05 4.14 8.24
N TYR A 16 -6.94 3.23 7.81
CA TYR A 16 -8.11 3.59 6.99
C TYR A 16 -9.05 4.53 7.75
N LEU A 17 -9.29 4.28 9.03
CA LEU A 17 -10.10 5.20 9.83
C LEU A 17 -9.42 6.59 9.97
N ALA A 18 -8.12 6.62 10.21
CA ALA A 18 -7.37 7.86 10.33
C ALA A 18 -7.33 8.66 9.02
N ILE A 19 -7.21 8.00 7.88
CA ILE A 19 -7.27 8.63 6.56
C ILE A 19 -8.65 9.24 6.35
N ALA A 20 -9.73 8.48 6.57
CA ALA A 20 -11.11 8.96 6.43
C ALA A 20 -11.41 10.19 7.30
N ILE A 21 -10.79 10.30 8.48
CA ILE A 21 -10.88 11.49 9.33
C ILE A 21 -10.01 12.64 8.78
N ALA A 22 -8.76 12.36 8.38
CA ALA A 22 -7.83 13.38 7.90
C ALA A 22 -8.32 14.07 6.62
N VAL A 23 -8.91 13.33 5.69
CA VAL A 23 -9.39 13.87 4.39
C VAL A 23 -10.61 14.81 4.53
N GLN A 24 -11.22 14.88 5.72
CA GLN A 24 -12.29 15.84 6.01
C GLN A 24 -11.75 17.25 6.23
N THR A 25 -10.47 17.39 6.62
CA THR A 25 -9.87 18.67 7.01
C THR A 25 -8.65 19.06 6.17
N LEU A 26 -7.99 18.08 5.53
CA LEU A 26 -6.79 18.29 4.72
C LEU A 26 -7.01 17.82 3.27
N PRO A 27 -6.39 18.48 2.27
CA PRO A 27 -6.37 17.96 0.92
C PRO A 27 -5.77 16.53 0.91
N PRO A 28 -6.44 15.53 0.31
CA PRO A 28 -6.11 14.12 0.54
C PRO A 28 -4.68 13.76 0.12
N LEU A 29 -4.31 14.10 -1.13
CA LEU A 29 -2.99 13.78 -1.67
C LEU A 29 -1.87 14.55 -0.97
N LEU A 30 -2.13 15.79 -0.56
CA LEU A 30 -1.20 16.58 0.23
C LEU A 30 -0.92 15.92 1.59
N SER A 31 -1.97 15.48 2.29
CA SER A 31 -1.85 14.79 3.58
C SER A 31 -1.03 13.50 3.46
N ALA A 32 -1.34 12.68 2.45
CA ALA A 32 -0.59 11.44 2.18
C ALA A 32 0.87 11.73 1.75
N GLY A 33 1.08 12.69 0.85
CA GLY A 33 2.38 13.08 0.34
C GLY A 33 3.30 13.59 1.45
N LEU A 34 2.82 14.53 2.28
CA LEU A 34 3.56 15.04 3.43
C LEU A 34 3.89 13.92 4.43
N ARG A 35 2.93 13.04 4.72
CA ARG A 35 3.15 11.90 5.63
C ARG A 35 4.29 11.01 5.14
N PHE A 36 4.30 10.66 3.86
CA PHE A 36 5.35 9.81 3.29
C PHE A 36 6.69 10.53 3.16
N LEU A 37 6.70 11.79 2.74
CA LEU A 37 7.94 12.57 2.66
C LEU A 37 8.58 12.76 4.03
N LEU A 38 7.79 13.11 5.05
CA LEU A 38 8.28 13.26 6.42
C LEU A 38 8.81 11.92 6.96
N ALA A 39 8.06 10.83 6.79
CA ALA A 39 8.50 9.51 7.24
C ALA A 39 9.78 9.05 6.51
N GLY A 40 9.85 9.23 5.19
CA GLY A 40 11.03 8.88 4.38
C GLY A 40 12.25 9.73 4.74
N ALA A 41 12.06 11.04 4.96
CA ALA A 41 13.12 11.96 5.36
C ALA A 41 13.64 11.65 6.77
N LEU A 42 12.75 11.40 7.73
CA LEU A 42 13.13 11.02 9.10
C LEU A 42 13.87 9.68 9.13
N LEU A 43 13.38 8.68 8.40
CA LEU A 43 14.05 7.38 8.30
C LEU A 43 15.42 7.50 7.62
N GLY A 44 15.51 8.28 6.53
CA GLY A 44 16.77 8.56 5.86
C GLY A 44 17.76 9.30 6.76
N ALA A 45 17.31 10.32 7.49
CA ALA A 45 18.12 11.07 8.45
C ALA A 45 18.63 10.16 9.58
N TRP A 46 17.77 9.30 10.11
CA TRP A 46 18.13 8.32 11.14
C TRP A 46 19.18 7.32 10.63
N LEU A 47 19.03 6.82 9.40
CA LEU A 47 20.02 5.94 8.77
C LEU A 47 21.39 6.61 8.63
N VAL A 48 21.40 7.87 8.17
CA VAL A 48 22.63 8.65 8.04
C VAL A 48 23.27 8.92 9.40
N ALA A 49 22.46 9.18 10.43
CA ALA A 49 22.96 9.38 11.79
C ALA A 49 23.58 8.11 12.39
N ARG A 50 23.04 6.92 12.06
CA ARG A 50 23.51 5.63 12.61
C ARG A 50 24.67 5.01 11.83
N HIS A 51 24.66 5.12 10.51
CA HIS A 51 25.54 4.37 9.63
C HIS A 51 26.32 5.26 8.65
N GLY A 52 26.20 6.58 8.78
CA GLY A 52 26.83 7.56 7.91
C GLY A 52 26.17 7.68 6.54
N ARG A 53 26.66 8.62 5.72
CA ARG A 53 26.11 8.88 4.37
C ARG A 53 26.23 7.70 3.41
N ALA A 54 27.14 6.76 3.69
CA ALA A 54 27.29 5.55 2.89
C ALA A 54 26.05 4.66 2.91
N ALA A 55 25.22 4.72 3.95
CA ALA A 55 23.99 3.96 4.06
C ALA A 55 22.93 4.33 3.00
N LEU A 56 23.00 5.54 2.44
CA LEU A 56 22.13 6.00 1.36
C LEU A 56 22.84 6.01 -0.01
N ARG A 57 24.09 5.53 -0.09
CA ARG A 57 24.78 5.38 -1.39
C ARG A 57 24.21 4.16 -2.10
N VAL A 58 23.38 4.42 -3.09
CA VAL A 58 22.69 3.40 -3.88
C VAL A 58 22.93 3.63 -5.37
N GLU A 59 22.95 2.55 -6.14
CA GLU A 59 23.12 2.63 -7.58
C GLU A 59 21.90 3.29 -8.26
N ARG A 60 22.11 3.96 -9.39
CA ARG A 60 21.00 4.58 -10.16
C ARG A 60 19.88 3.60 -10.50
N ARG A 61 20.25 2.35 -10.79
CA ARG A 61 19.29 1.28 -11.07
C ARG A 61 18.45 0.90 -9.84
N GLN A 62 19.06 0.94 -8.65
CA GLN A 62 18.38 0.71 -7.38
C GLN A 62 17.46 1.86 -6.99
N LEU A 63 17.85 3.10 -7.29
CA LEU A 63 16.98 4.28 -7.15
C LEU A 63 15.75 4.15 -8.04
N GLY A 64 15.95 3.80 -9.31
CA GLY A 64 14.84 3.59 -10.25
C GLY A 64 13.87 2.50 -9.78
N GLY A 65 14.38 1.35 -9.35
CA GLY A 65 13.53 0.27 -8.82
C GLY A 65 12.80 0.65 -7.54
N ALA A 66 13.48 1.31 -6.58
CA ALA A 66 12.83 1.81 -5.36
C ALA A 66 11.77 2.88 -5.68
N ALA A 67 12.00 3.75 -6.67
CA ALA A 67 11.03 4.73 -7.09
C ALA A 67 9.79 4.07 -7.71
N VAL A 68 9.96 3.08 -8.59
CA VAL A 68 8.84 2.32 -9.18
C VAL A 68 8.03 1.63 -8.10
N VAL A 69 8.68 0.94 -7.16
CA VAL A 69 7.99 0.26 -6.05
C VAL A 69 7.27 1.28 -5.15
N GLY A 70 7.93 2.39 -4.81
CA GLY A 70 7.35 3.44 -3.99
C GLY A 70 6.13 4.09 -4.65
N VAL A 71 6.19 4.33 -5.95
CA VAL A 71 5.05 4.85 -6.72
C VAL A 71 3.90 3.85 -6.73
N LEU A 72 4.15 2.57 -7.05
CA LEU A 72 3.09 1.56 -7.11
C LEU A 72 2.42 1.32 -5.75
N LEU A 73 3.21 1.22 -4.68
CA LEU A 73 2.69 0.93 -3.35
C LEU A 73 2.11 2.18 -2.67
N LEU A 74 2.86 3.28 -2.62
CA LEU A 74 2.52 4.41 -1.78
C LEU A 74 1.68 5.45 -2.53
N ALA A 75 2.03 5.78 -3.78
CA ALA A 75 1.23 6.72 -4.54
C ALA A 75 -0.01 6.06 -5.14
N GLY A 76 0.18 4.98 -5.90
CA GLY A 76 -0.90 4.24 -6.55
C GLY A 76 -1.72 3.41 -5.56
N GLY A 77 -1.10 2.76 -4.58
CA GLY A 77 -1.84 2.02 -3.56
C GLY A 77 -2.45 2.93 -2.49
N ASN A 78 -1.61 3.53 -1.66
CA ASN A 78 -2.13 4.32 -0.53
C ASN A 78 -2.76 5.66 -0.96
N GLY A 79 -2.19 6.36 -1.95
CA GLY A 79 -2.74 7.63 -2.43
C GLY A 79 -4.12 7.49 -3.07
N LEU A 80 -4.36 6.45 -3.86
CA LEU A 80 -5.69 6.18 -4.42
C LEU A 80 -6.70 5.78 -3.32
N VAL A 81 -6.29 5.02 -2.31
CA VAL A 81 -7.13 4.78 -1.11
C VAL A 81 -7.53 6.10 -0.45
N VAL A 82 -6.57 7.00 -0.24
CA VAL A 82 -6.80 8.31 0.37
C VAL A 82 -7.77 9.17 -0.45
N LEU A 83 -7.74 9.08 -1.78
CA LEU A 83 -8.74 9.74 -2.63
C LEU A 83 -10.13 9.12 -2.51
N ALA A 84 -10.19 7.78 -2.52
CA ALA A 84 -11.44 7.03 -2.50
C ALA A 84 -12.17 7.15 -1.16
N GLU A 85 -11.46 7.29 -0.04
CA GLU A 85 -12.09 7.43 1.28
C GLU A 85 -12.88 8.73 1.48
N ARG A 86 -12.83 9.67 0.52
CA ARG A 86 -13.77 10.80 0.48
C ARG A 86 -15.19 10.39 0.12
N THR A 87 -15.36 9.34 -0.67
CA THR A 87 -16.66 8.90 -1.20
C THR A 87 -17.02 7.45 -0.85
N VAL A 88 -16.04 6.67 -0.38
CA VAL A 88 -16.18 5.26 -0.01
C VAL A 88 -15.96 5.08 1.49
N PRO A 89 -16.89 4.44 2.20
CA PRO A 89 -16.70 4.11 3.62
C PRO A 89 -15.43 3.28 3.84
N SER A 90 -14.61 3.66 4.82
CA SER A 90 -13.32 3.01 5.14
C SER A 90 -13.43 1.50 5.37
N GLY A 91 -14.58 1.04 5.91
CA GLY A 91 -14.88 -0.38 6.03
C GLY A 91 -14.94 -1.08 4.67
N LEU A 92 -15.66 -0.53 3.70
CA LEU A 92 -15.75 -1.07 2.34
C LEU A 92 -14.38 -0.99 1.63
N THR A 93 -13.65 0.11 1.82
CA THR A 93 -12.27 0.25 1.31
C THR A 93 -11.36 -0.86 1.83
N ALA A 94 -11.34 -1.10 3.15
CA ALA A 94 -10.53 -2.17 3.76
C ALA A 94 -10.91 -3.56 3.22
N LEU A 95 -12.20 -3.80 2.97
CA LEU A 95 -12.72 -5.05 2.41
C LEU A 95 -12.24 -5.28 0.97
N VAL A 96 -12.27 -4.25 0.12
CA VAL A 96 -11.74 -4.34 -1.25
C VAL A 96 -10.23 -4.54 -1.22
N VAL A 97 -9.49 -3.80 -0.38
CA VAL A 97 -8.03 -3.94 -0.26
C VAL A 97 -7.61 -5.31 0.28
N ALA A 98 -8.44 -5.97 1.08
CA ALA A 98 -8.20 -7.35 1.52
C ALA A 98 -8.11 -8.36 0.35
N SER A 99 -8.51 -7.96 -0.87
CA SER A 99 -8.31 -8.75 -2.10
C SER A 99 -6.91 -8.65 -2.72
N VAL A 100 -5.97 -7.86 -2.17
CA VAL A 100 -4.56 -7.80 -2.66
C VAL A 100 -3.94 -9.18 -2.91
N PRO A 101 -4.08 -10.18 -2.02
CA PRO A 101 -3.51 -11.52 -2.25
C PRO A 101 -4.07 -12.23 -3.50
N LEU A 102 -5.33 -11.98 -3.88
CA LEU A 102 -5.92 -12.51 -5.12
C LEU A 102 -5.15 -12.00 -6.34
N TRP A 103 -4.94 -10.69 -6.40
CA TRP A 103 -4.19 -10.05 -7.49
C TRP A 103 -2.76 -10.56 -7.57
N ILE A 104 -2.09 -10.75 -6.43
CA ILE A 104 -0.73 -11.33 -6.39
C ILE A 104 -0.73 -12.75 -6.97
N VAL A 105 -1.73 -13.59 -6.65
CA VAL A 105 -1.86 -14.93 -7.25
C VAL A 105 -2.05 -14.83 -8.76
N VAL A 106 -2.92 -13.94 -9.23
CA VAL A 106 -3.14 -13.72 -10.66
C VAL A 106 -1.84 -13.31 -11.36
N PHE A 107 -1.09 -12.35 -10.81
CA PHE A 107 0.19 -11.92 -11.39
C PHE A 107 1.23 -13.04 -11.44
N ARG A 108 1.28 -13.89 -10.39
CA ARG A 108 2.15 -15.07 -10.37
C ARG A 108 1.77 -16.07 -11.46
N LEU A 109 0.49 -16.38 -11.62
CA LEU A 109 0.01 -17.29 -12.66
C LEU A 109 0.33 -16.74 -14.07
N VAL A 110 0.06 -15.46 -14.31
CA VAL A 110 0.36 -14.79 -15.59
C VAL A 110 1.86 -14.78 -15.89
N ALA A 111 2.70 -14.65 -14.85
CA ALA A 111 4.16 -14.72 -14.99
C ALA A 111 4.70 -16.16 -15.13
N GLY A 112 3.86 -17.18 -15.07
CA GLY A 112 4.26 -18.59 -15.13
C GLY A 112 4.87 -19.14 -13.84
N ASP A 113 4.73 -18.44 -12.71
CA ASP A 113 5.19 -18.91 -11.41
C ASP A 113 4.30 -20.04 -10.89
N ARG A 114 4.90 -20.97 -10.14
CA ARG A 114 4.13 -21.98 -9.40
C ARG A 114 3.38 -21.33 -8.24
N VAL A 115 2.07 -21.57 -8.20
CA VAL A 115 1.19 -21.17 -7.09
C VAL A 115 0.80 -22.43 -6.31
N ALA A 116 1.09 -22.43 -5.00
CA ALA A 116 0.70 -23.54 -4.14
C ALA A 116 -0.83 -23.61 -4.02
N PRO A 117 -1.46 -24.79 -4.12
CA PRO A 117 -2.91 -24.94 -3.94
C PRO A 117 -3.42 -24.39 -2.59
N SER A 118 -2.61 -24.51 -1.53
CA SER A 118 -2.91 -23.95 -0.21
C SER A 118 -3.04 -22.41 -0.22
N LEU A 119 -2.25 -21.73 -1.04
CA LEU A 119 -2.35 -20.28 -1.22
C LEU A 119 -3.66 -19.92 -1.94
N ALA A 120 -4.04 -20.67 -2.98
CA ALA A 120 -5.31 -20.45 -3.67
C ALA A 120 -6.52 -20.66 -2.74
N VAL A 121 -6.50 -21.72 -1.93
CA VAL A 121 -7.55 -21.99 -0.93
C VAL A 121 -7.60 -20.90 0.13
N GLY A 122 -6.47 -20.52 0.72
CA GLY A 122 -6.42 -19.46 1.74
C GLY A 122 -6.94 -18.11 1.22
N VAL A 123 -6.67 -17.83 -0.05
CA VAL A 123 -7.17 -16.65 -0.76
C VAL A 123 -8.69 -16.70 -0.95
N LEU A 124 -9.25 -17.84 -1.37
CA LEU A 124 -10.71 -18.03 -1.49
C LEU A 124 -11.41 -17.90 -0.14
N VAL A 125 -10.85 -18.51 0.91
CA VAL A 125 -11.39 -18.41 2.28
C VAL A 125 -11.35 -16.98 2.80
N GLY A 126 -10.23 -16.26 2.57
CA GLY A 126 -10.12 -14.85 2.93
C GLY A 126 -11.16 -13.97 2.22
N PHE A 127 -11.38 -14.22 0.93
CA PHE A 127 -12.41 -13.51 0.16
C PHE A 127 -13.84 -13.83 0.64
N ALA A 128 -14.12 -15.09 0.98
CA ALA A 128 -15.42 -15.47 1.57
C ALA A 128 -15.65 -14.78 2.92
N GLY A 129 -14.61 -14.69 3.77
CA GLY A 129 -14.67 -13.94 5.02
C GLY A 129 -14.99 -12.46 4.81
N VAL A 130 -14.36 -11.83 3.81
CA VAL A 130 -14.66 -10.45 3.40
C VAL A 130 -16.12 -10.34 2.93
N ALA A 131 -16.59 -11.21 2.04
CA ALA A 131 -17.96 -11.19 1.53
C ALA A 131 -19.01 -11.31 2.67
N ILE A 132 -18.77 -12.20 3.63
CA ILE A 132 -19.65 -12.37 4.81
C ILE A 132 -19.70 -11.10 5.68
N LEU A 133 -18.59 -10.34 5.78
CA LEU A 133 -18.57 -9.08 6.53
C LEU A 133 -19.29 -7.93 5.80
N VAL A 134 -19.42 -8.01 4.47
CA VAL A 134 -19.98 -6.93 3.62
C VAL A 134 -21.48 -7.13 3.41
N VAL A 135 -21.88 -8.33 2.96
CA VAL A 135 -23.25 -8.64 2.49
C VAL A 135 -24.35 -8.27 3.51
N PRO A 136 -24.19 -8.53 4.83
CA PRO A 136 -25.23 -8.21 5.82
C PRO A 136 -25.37 -6.72 6.11
N ARG A 137 -24.35 -5.91 5.83
CA ARG A 137 -24.38 -4.48 6.17
C ARG A 137 -25.23 -3.65 5.21
N GLY A 138 -25.61 -4.20 4.06
CA GLY A 138 -26.36 -3.51 3.03
C GLY A 138 -25.59 -2.31 2.47
N ALA A 139 -25.58 -2.12 1.16
CA ALA A 139 -25.24 -0.81 0.62
C ALA A 139 -26.40 0.14 0.96
N SER A 140 -26.47 0.61 2.21
CA SER A 140 -27.52 1.53 2.69
C SER A 140 -27.27 2.98 2.27
N GLY A 141 -26.35 3.21 1.33
CA GLY A 141 -26.15 4.47 0.63
C GLY A 141 -25.70 4.20 -0.81
N GLU A 142 -26.02 5.14 -1.71
CA GLU A 142 -25.45 5.17 -3.05
C GLU A 142 -23.92 5.28 -2.93
N VAL A 143 -23.22 4.16 -3.10
CA VAL A 143 -21.74 4.15 -3.14
C VAL A 143 -21.31 4.73 -4.49
N ASP A 144 -20.48 5.77 -4.46
CA ASP A 144 -19.93 6.37 -5.67
C ASP A 144 -19.14 5.31 -6.49
N PRO A 145 -19.59 4.99 -7.72
CA PRO A 145 -18.91 4.02 -8.57
C PRO A 145 -17.46 4.42 -8.88
N ILE A 146 -17.17 5.72 -8.98
CA ILE A 146 -15.82 6.22 -9.26
C ILE A 146 -14.90 5.94 -8.06
N GLY A 147 -15.38 6.21 -6.86
CA GLY A 147 -14.69 5.85 -5.61
C GLY A 147 -14.36 4.35 -5.55
N LEU A 148 -15.32 3.48 -5.87
CA LEU A 148 -15.11 2.03 -5.84
C LEU A 148 -14.06 1.57 -6.87
N VAL A 149 -14.14 2.06 -8.11
CA VAL A 149 -13.13 1.79 -9.15
C VAL A 149 -11.76 2.29 -8.71
N THR A 150 -11.70 3.42 -8.01
CA THR A 150 -10.46 3.97 -7.46
C THR A 150 -9.84 3.04 -6.42
N VAL A 151 -10.63 2.46 -5.50
CA VAL A 151 -10.13 1.46 -4.54
C VAL A 151 -9.64 0.19 -5.23
N VAL A 152 -10.33 -0.27 -6.28
CA VAL A 152 -9.89 -1.43 -7.07
C VAL A 152 -8.55 -1.12 -7.76
N GLY A 153 -8.40 0.05 -8.36
CA GLY A 153 -7.15 0.52 -8.93
C GLY A 153 -6.03 0.62 -7.90
N ALA A 154 -6.35 1.08 -6.68
CA ALA A 154 -5.44 1.13 -5.55
C ALA A 154 -4.93 -0.26 -5.16
N THR A 155 -5.86 -1.20 -5.02
CA THR A 155 -5.60 -2.60 -4.66
C THR A 155 -4.72 -3.26 -5.72
N PHE A 156 -5.04 -3.05 -7.00
CA PHE A 156 -4.26 -3.55 -8.13
C PHE A 156 -2.84 -2.99 -8.12
N SER A 157 -2.68 -1.67 -7.97
CA SER A 157 -1.38 -1.00 -7.91
C SER A 157 -0.53 -1.52 -6.76
N TRP A 158 -1.12 -1.68 -5.57
CA TRP A 158 -0.45 -2.24 -4.41
C TRP A 158 0.01 -3.68 -4.64
N ALA A 159 -0.87 -4.52 -5.18
CA ALA A 159 -0.55 -5.90 -5.50
C ALA A 159 0.57 -6.00 -6.54
N LEU A 160 0.54 -5.14 -7.57
CA LEU A 160 1.55 -5.09 -8.62
C LEU A 160 2.90 -4.64 -8.06
N GLY A 161 2.92 -3.59 -7.22
CA GLY A 161 4.12 -3.15 -6.53
C GLY A 161 4.72 -4.22 -5.62
N THR A 162 3.86 -4.97 -4.90
CA THR A 162 4.28 -6.07 -4.04
C THR A 162 4.87 -7.23 -4.85
N PHE A 163 4.25 -7.56 -5.99
CA PHE A 163 4.74 -8.58 -6.91
C PHE A 163 6.04 -8.14 -7.61
N ALA A 164 6.16 -6.88 -8.02
CA ALA A 164 7.33 -6.36 -8.72
C ALA A 164 8.53 -6.13 -7.80
N SER A 165 8.30 -5.79 -6.51
CA SER A 165 9.34 -5.45 -5.52
C SER A 165 10.54 -6.42 -5.49
N PRO A 166 10.37 -7.74 -5.36
CA PRO A 166 11.50 -8.67 -5.38
C PRO A 166 12.13 -8.89 -6.77
N ARG A 167 11.50 -8.38 -7.84
CA ARG A 167 11.92 -8.56 -9.25
C ARG A 167 12.66 -7.34 -9.82
N VAL A 168 12.60 -6.20 -9.13
CA VAL A 168 13.31 -4.98 -9.52
C VAL A 168 14.51 -4.74 -8.61
N PRO A 169 15.61 -4.16 -9.11
CA PRO A 169 16.75 -3.82 -8.27
C PRO A 169 16.34 -2.74 -7.27
N THR A 170 16.42 -3.05 -5.99
CA THR A 170 16.26 -2.08 -4.89
C THR A 170 17.52 -2.08 -4.02
N PRO A 171 17.71 -1.06 -3.15
CA PRO A 171 18.75 -1.09 -2.14
C PRO A 171 18.70 -2.37 -1.31
N ARG A 172 19.86 -2.93 -0.97
CA ARG A 172 19.97 -4.16 -0.17
C ARG A 172 19.50 -3.96 1.27
N ASP A 173 19.77 -2.77 1.82
CA ASP A 173 19.25 -2.38 3.13
C ASP A 173 17.73 -2.10 3.00
N PRO A 174 16.87 -2.88 3.68
CA PRO A 174 15.42 -2.69 3.62
C PRO A 174 14.97 -1.31 4.11
N LEU A 175 15.67 -0.71 5.07
CA LEU A 175 15.33 0.61 5.60
C LEU A 175 15.69 1.71 4.59
N ALA A 176 16.84 1.59 3.92
CA ALA A 176 17.21 2.51 2.84
C ALA A 176 16.23 2.40 1.66
N SER A 177 15.83 1.17 1.30
CA SER A 177 14.82 0.91 0.28
C SER A 177 13.46 1.55 0.66
N THR A 178 13.02 1.38 1.90
CA THR A 178 11.77 1.96 2.42
C THR A 178 11.82 3.49 2.41
N ALA A 179 12.93 4.09 2.86
CA ALA A 179 13.08 5.55 2.84
C ALA A 179 12.97 6.12 1.42
N LEU A 180 13.65 5.49 0.46
CA LEU A 180 13.61 5.92 -0.95
C LEU A 180 12.23 5.71 -1.59
N GLN A 181 11.56 4.60 -1.30
CA GLN A 181 10.19 4.35 -1.73
C GLN A 181 9.24 5.43 -1.19
N MET A 182 9.33 5.76 0.11
CA MET A 182 8.55 6.81 0.76
C MET A 182 8.79 8.19 0.16
N LEU A 183 10.05 8.53 -0.12
CA LEU A 183 10.37 9.81 -0.77
C LEU A 183 9.83 9.90 -2.19
N ALA A 184 10.00 8.85 -3.00
CA ALA A 184 9.53 8.83 -4.39
C ALA A 184 8.00 8.84 -4.48
N GLY A 185 7.33 7.97 -3.73
CA GLY A 185 5.87 7.91 -3.69
C GLY A 185 5.27 9.17 -3.09
N GLY A 186 5.85 9.71 -2.02
CA GLY A 186 5.41 10.95 -1.39
C GLY A 186 5.57 12.18 -2.30
N ALA A 187 6.67 12.27 -3.05
CA ALA A 187 6.89 13.36 -4.00
C ALA A 187 5.87 13.36 -5.14
N LEU A 188 5.52 12.17 -5.69
CA LEU A 188 4.51 12.06 -6.74
C LEU A 188 3.12 12.49 -6.25
N LEU A 189 2.79 12.28 -4.98
CA LEU A 189 1.51 12.68 -4.40
C LEU A 189 1.37 14.20 -4.18
N LEU A 190 2.45 14.97 -4.33
CA LEU A 190 2.42 16.43 -4.23
C LEU A 190 2.24 17.15 -5.57
N VAL A 191 2.22 16.40 -6.68
CA VAL A 191 2.04 16.91 -8.05
C VAL A 191 0.59 16.72 -8.47
#